data_AF-A0A3E4YKQ3-F1
#
_entry.id   AF-A0A3E4YKQ3-F1
#
_cell.length_a   1.000
_cell.length_b   1.000
_cell.length_c   1.000
_cell.angle_alpha   90.00
_cell.angle_beta   90.00
_cell.angle_gamma   90.00
#
_symmetry.space_group_name_H-M   'P 1'
#
loop_
_entity.id
_entity.type
_entity.pdbx_description
1 polymer ?
#
loop_
_entity_poly.entity_id
_entity_poly.type
_entity_poly.pdbx_seq_one_letter_code
_entity_poly.pdbx_strand_id
1 'polypeptide(L)'
;MKLITLIYQSNNITDSINIKLFFELAGIYVYEIQSDIKINIRNQDKILSLSDAIICLDDDYLNNTYKQYNKYIIYKSLSNTIEYCLKNNLIDKYEYDDLISLYKIFSKCNRQYIKSILLNENYCKHRDKKYIKTIYNNYAKISSDILEILKQQELPLWDDKDNDIYIHCKYAVVYMFYNFNLFCKKNKLDYYMDNKSIINICEHNINQLGNSFKIIEARIYDNLIEQPEIAFQIYNECCNNIYDSYVYLYKAEIMSKKNSIDRAIDYYNKSIYINPQYYKAISKLAFCYLKKQSFFVAYNYYNTVIIILKNKAKSDNLNIMDYHYIYNACINMIKIDIILDNYRSALELCTYALEIYKSINRNKFYSKFKIDCAHVRKDIISVLNIDMLKKHGIELSTKYGLFDLCKEFSKL
;
A
#
# COMPACT_ATOMS: atom_id res chain seq x y z
N MET A 1 -11.92 -14.23 -10.73
CA MET A 1 -11.54 -12.79 -10.79
C MET A 1 -10.13 -12.61 -10.23
N LYS A 2 -9.30 -11.75 -10.84
CA LYS A 2 -7.89 -11.58 -10.46
C LYS A 2 -7.42 -10.12 -10.40
N LEU A 3 -7.99 -9.22 -11.19
CA LEU A 3 -7.69 -7.77 -11.16
C LEU A 3 -8.97 -6.95 -11.11
N ILE A 4 -9.06 -6.02 -10.17
CA ILE A 4 -10.09 -4.99 -10.13
C ILE A 4 -9.48 -3.60 -10.23
N THR A 5 -10.21 -2.69 -10.87
CA THR A 5 -9.95 -1.25 -10.75
C THR A 5 -10.94 -0.64 -9.77
N LEU A 6 -10.42 0.11 -8.80
CA LEU A 6 -11.19 0.79 -7.76
C LEU A 6 -11.13 2.29 -7.98
N ILE A 7 -12.26 2.89 -8.36
CA ILE A 7 -12.38 4.33 -8.60
C ILE A 7 -13.12 4.98 -7.43
N TYR A 8 -12.49 5.98 -6.81
CA TYR A 8 -13.07 6.67 -5.66
C TYR A 8 -12.59 8.13 -5.56
N GLN A 9 -13.36 8.98 -4.89
CA GLN A 9 -12.90 10.31 -4.48
C GLN A 9 -12.20 10.24 -3.12
N SER A 10 -11.32 11.18 -2.80
CA SER A 10 -10.67 11.26 -1.49
C SER A 10 -11.63 11.16 -0.29
N ASN A 11 -12.88 11.61 -0.39
CA ASN A 11 -13.88 11.51 0.67
C ASN A 11 -14.32 10.07 0.99
N ASN A 12 -14.24 9.15 0.01
CA ASN A 12 -14.65 7.75 0.12
C ASN A 12 -13.50 6.83 0.59
N ILE A 13 -12.45 7.39 1.22
CA ILE A 13 -11.23 6.66 1.58
C ILE A 13 -11.50 5.44 2.48
N THR A 14 -12.51 5.52 3.36
CA THR A 14 -12.78 4.46 4.33
C THR A 14 -13.27 3.21 3.64
N ASP A 15 -14.21 3.37 2.72
CA ASP A 15 -14.72 2.26 1.90
C ASP A 15 -13.67 1.78 0.92
N SER A 16 -12.88 2.69 0.31
CA SER A 16 -11.82 2.28 -0.61
C SER A 16 -10.77 1.40 0.07
N ILE A 17 -10.38 1.74 1.31
CA ILE A 17 -9.46 0.92 2.11
C ILE A 17 -10.07 -0.44 2.43
N ASN A 18 -11.34 -0.49 2.85
CA ASN A 18 -12.00 -1.76 3.17
C ASN A 18 -12.07 -2.68 1.95
N ILE A 19 -12.41 -2.12 0.78
CA ILE A 19 -12.46 -2.85 -0.49
C ILE A 19 -11.08 -3.37 -0.85
N LYS A 20 -10.07 -2.49 -0.83
CA LYS A 20 -8.69 -2.85 -1.12
C LYS A 20 -8.19 -3.98 -0.24
N LEU A 21 -8.31 -3.82 1.08
CA LEU A 21 -7.84 -4.80 2.06
C LEU A 21 -8.53 -6.15 1.92
N PHE A 22 -9.83 -6.18 1.61
CA PHE A 22 -10.54 -7.44 1.40
C PHE A 22 -10.07 -8.15 0.13
N PHE A 23 -10.00 -7.44 -1.00
CA PHE A 23 -9.60 -8.07 -2.26
C PHE A 23 -8.12 -8.47 -2.25
N GLU A 24 -7.23 -7.68 -1.64
CA GLU A 24 -5.83 -8.08 -1.41
C GLU A 24 -5.73 -9.33 -0.53
N LEU A 25 -6.55 -9.45 0.52
CA LEU A 25 -6.63 -10.68 1.33
C LEU A 25 -7.07 -11.88 0.50
N ALA A 26 -7.97 -11.68 -0.47
CA ALA A 26 -8.43 -12.72 -1.38
C ALA A 26 -7.43 -13.01 -2.52
N GLY A 27 -6.31 -12.28 -2.62
CA GLY A 27 -5.36 -12.44 -3.73
C GLY A 27 -5.85 -11.86 -5.05
N ILE A 28 -6.84 -10.99 -4.98
CA ILE A 28 -7.36 -10.20 -6.08
C ILE A 28 -6.68 -8.83 -6.04
N TYR A 29 -6.15 -8.44 -7.17
CA TYR A 29 -5.36 -7.24 -7.27
C TYR A 29 -6.23 -6.00 -7.39
N VAL A 30 -5.79 -4.91 -6.76
CA VAL A 30 -6.58 -3.67 -6.71
C VAL A 30 -5.76 -2.52 -7.25
N TYR A 31 -6.14 -2.04 -8.43
CA TYR A 31 -5.59 -0.82 -8.99
C TYR A 31 -6.49 0.37 -8.61
N GLU A 32 -5.95 1.29 -7.81
CA GLU A 32 -6.69 2.44 -7.30
C GLU A 32 -6.60 3.66 -8.23
N ILE A 33 -7.73 4.31 -8.49
CA ILE A 33 -7.83 5.57 -9.21
C ILE A 33 -8.59 6.57 -8.35
N GLN A 34 -7.88 7.61 -7.88
CA GLN A 34 -8.54 8.73 -7.24
C GLN A 34 -9.01 9.73 -8.29
N SER A 35 -10.33 9.86 -8.44
CA SER A 35 -10.95 10.65 -9.53
C SER A 35 -10.80 12.16 -9.33
N ASP A 36 -10.59 12.62 -8.10
CA ASP A 36 -10.39 14.02 -7.74
C ASP A 36 -8.93 14.50 -7.94
N ILE A 37 -8.02 13.62 -8.37
CA ILE A 37 -6.61 13.96 -8.65
C ILE A 37 -6.41 14.21 -10.14
N LYS A 38 -6.07 15.46 -10.50
CA LYS A 38 -5.78 15.89 -11.88
C LYS A 38 -4.34 15.56 -12.27
N ILE A 39 -4.04 14.29 -12.57
CA ILE A 39 -2.77 13.83 -13.16
C ILE A 39 -3.05 13.18 -14.50
N ASN A 40 -2.09 13.23 -15.43
CA ASN A 40 -2.23 12.61 -16.75
C ASN A 40 -2.29 11.07 -16.63
N ILE A 41 -3.47 10.49 -16.82
CA ILE A 41 -3.70 9.04 -16.73
C ILE A 41 -3.65 8.41 -18.13
N ARG A 42 -2.50 8.51 -18.81
CA ARG A 42 -2.35 8.08 -20.22
C ARG A 42 -2.71 6.61 -20.48
N ASN A 43 -2.65 5.75 -19.46
CA ASN A 43 -2.93 4.32 -19.57
C ASN A 43 -4.23 3.88 -18.89
N GLN A 44 -5.11 4.82 -18.55
CA GLN A 44 -6.34 4.48 -17.84
C GLN A 44 -7.17 3.45 -18.61
N ASP A 45 -7.41 3.71 -19.90
CA ASP A 45 -8.24 2.84 -20.74
C ASP A 45 -7.69 1.42 -20.86
N LYS A 46 -6.35 1.27 -20.89
CA LYS A 46 -5.69 -0.04 -20.91
C LYS A 46 -5.94 -0.81 -19.61
N ILE A 47 -5.90 -0.15 -18.46
CA ILE A 47 -6.08 -0.83 -17.17
C ILE A 47 -7.54 -1.19 -16.94
N LEU A 48 -8.45 -0.30 -17.32
CA LEU A 48 -9.89 -0.54 -17.26
C LEU A 48 -10.28 -1.73 -18.16
N SER A 49 -9.70 -1.83 -19.36
CA SER A 49 -9.99 -2.94 -20.27
C SER A 49 -9.42 -4.28 -19.79
N LEU A 50 -8.25 -4.27 -19.13
CA LEU A 50 -7.64 -5.46 -18.53
C LEU A 50 -8.30 -5.89 -17.21
N SER A 51 -9.07 -5.02 -16.56
CA SER A 51 -9.71 -5.33 -15.29
C SER A 51 -10.87 -6.32 -15.48
N ASP A 52 -11.00 -7.23 -14.52
CA ASP A 52 -12.13 -8.16 -14.43
C ASP A 52 -13.38 -7.48 -13.88
N ALA A 53 -13.21 -6.47 -13.02
CA ALA A 53 -14.29 -5.61 -12.54
C ALA A 53 -13.79 -4.17 -12.31
N ILE A 54 -14.69 -3.20 -12.48
CA ILE A 54 -14.45 -1.79 -12.20
C ILE A 54 -15.43 -1.36 -11.12
N ILE A 55 -14.95 -1.18 -9.89
CA ILE A 55 -15.77 -0.80 -8.74
C ILE A 55 -15.69 0.71 -8.53
N CYS A 56 -16.83 1.38 -8.51
CA CYS A 56 -16.94 2.83 -8.34
C CYS A 56 -17.73 3.19 -7.09
N LEU A 57 -17.20 4.11 -6.29
CA LEU A 57 -17.80 4.56 -5.03
C LEU A 57 -18.58 5.89 -5.17
N ASP A 58 -18.77 6.36 -6.40
CA ASP A 58 -19.34 7.67 -6.69
C ASP A 58 -20.31 7.56 -7.87
N ASP A 59 -21.58 7.86 -7.60
CA ASP A 59 -22.68 7.79 -8.56
C ASP A 59 -22.78 9.04 -9.46
N ASP A 60 -22.26 10.19 -9.01
CA ASP A 60 -22.57 11.49 -9.63
C ASP A 60 -21.49 11.98 -10.61
N TYR A 61 -20.22 11.59 -10.42
CA TYR A 61 -19.10 12.18 -11.19
C TYR A 61 -18.58 11.32 -12.36
N LEU A 62 -18.99 10.05 -12.47
CA LEU A 62 -18.41 9.08 -13.43
C LEU A 62 -19.37 8.68 -14.57
N ASN A 63 -20.50 9.39 -14.69
CA ASN A 63 -21.67 8.91 -15.41
C ASN A 63 -21.55 8.74 -16.94
N ASN A 64 -20.47 9.19 -17.58
CA ASN A 64 -20.30 9.05 -19.04
C ASN A 64 -19.03 8.29 -19.47
N THR A 65 -17.88 8.48 -18.80
CA THR A 65 -16.59 7.94 -19.28
C THR A 65 -16.41 6.44 -19.01
N TYR A 66 -16.99 5.91 -17.94
CA TYR A 66 -16.74 4.52 -17.50
C TYR A 66 -17.93 3.59 -17.70
N LYS A 67 -19.12 4.13 -17.97
CA LYS A 67 -20.30 3.32 -18.34
C LYS A 67 -20.13 2.55 -19.65
N GLN A 68 -19.18 2.95 -20.49
CA GLN A 68 -18.84 2.23 -21.71
C GLN A 68 -18.19 0.86 -21.47
N TYR A 69 -17.75 0.55 -20.23
CA TYR A 69 -17.20 -0.76 -19.88
C TYR A 69 -18.29 -1.67 -19.30
N ASN A 70 -18.52 -2.82 -19.92
CA ASN A 70 -19.55 -3.80 -19.49
C ASN A 70 -19.31 -4.45 -18.11
N LYS A 71 -18.18 -4.17 -17.45
CA LYS A 71 -17.74 -4.75 -16.16
C LYS A 71 -17.82 -3.76 -14.98
N TYR A 72 -18.62 -2.71 -15.14
CA TYR A 72 -18.77 -1.63 -14.17
C TYR A 72 -19.72 -2.01 -13.02
N ILE A 73 -19.34 -1.65 -11.79
CA ILE A 73 -20.08 -1.93 -10.55
C ILE A 73 -20.17 -0.66 -9.69
N ILE A 74 -21.40 -0.26 -9.35
CA ILE A 74 -21.64 0.76 -8.33
C ILE A 74 -21.54 0.11 -6.95
N TYR A 75 -20.60 0.58 -6.15
CA TYR A 75 -20.36 0.05 -4.82
C TYR A 75 -21.51 0.42 -3.87
N LYS A 76 -22.09 -0.59 -3.23
CA LYS A 76 -23.05 -0.43 -2.12
C LYS A 76 -22.53 -1.07 -0.83
N SER A 77 -21.97 -2.26 -0.96
CA SER A 77 -21.30 -3.00 0.10
C SER A 77 -20.39 -4.06 -0.54
N LEU A 78 -19.47 -4.63 0.24
CA LEU A 78 -18.65 -5.75 -0.21
C LEU A 78 -19.50 -6.98 -0.61
N SER A 79 -20.52 -7.34 0.20
CA SER A 79 -21.41 -8.46 -0.12
C SER A 79 -22.16 -8.25 -1.44
N ASN A 80 -22.74 -7.06 -1.63
CA ASN A 80 -23.47 -6.71 -2.84
C ASN A 80 -22.56 -6.71 -4.08
N THR A 81 -21.30 -6.31 -3.90
CA THR A 81 -20.29 -6.35 -4.97
C THR A 81 -19.99 -7.78 -5.39
N ILE A 82 -19.77 -8.69 -4.43
CA ILE A 82 -19.52 -10.12 -4.70
C ILE A 82 -20.75 -10.76 -5.38
N GLU A 83 -21.97 -10.47 -4.90
CA GLU A 83 -23.21 -10.93 -5.53
C GLU A 83 -23.39 -10.38 -6.95
N TYR A 84 -23.03 -9.12 -7.20
CA TYR A 84 -23.09 -8.54 -8.53
C TYR A 84 -22.12 -9.25 -9.49
N CYS A 85 -20.91 -9.58 -9.03
CA CYS A 85 -19.95 -10.33 -9.82
C CYS A 85 -20.52 -11.69 -10.25
N LEU A 86 -21.20 -12.41 -9.34
CA LEU A 86 -21.85 -13.68 -9.68
C LEU A 86 -22.99 -13.49 -10.70
N LYS A 87 -23.88 -12.52 -10.46
CA LYS A 87 -25.04 -12.26 -11.35
C LYS A 87 -24.64 -11.88 -12.78
N ASN A 88 -23.46 -11.28 -12.95
CA ASN A 88 -22.94 -10.85 -14.25
C ASN A 88 -21.86 -11.79 -14.81
N ASN A 89 -21.74 -13.01 -14.29
CA ASN A 89 -20.79 -14.03 -14.74
C ASN A 89 -19.31 -13.57 -14.72
N LEU A 90 -18.94 -12.65 -13.80
CA LEU A 90 -17.54 -12.24 -13.58
C LEU A 90 -16.79 -13.24 -12.70
N ILE A 91 -17.53 -13.99 -11.88
CA ILE A 91 -17.07 -15.10 -11.05
C ILE A 91 -18.07 -16.25 -11.17
N ASP A 92 -17.61 -17.47 -10.96
CA ASP A 92 -18.49 -18.64 -10.90
C ASP A 92 -19.05 -18.87 -9.47
N LYS A 93 -19.86 -19.91 -9.32
CA LYS A 93 -20.50 -20.25 -8.04
C LYS A 93 -19.49 -20.67 -6.96
N TYR A 94 -18.42 -21.38 -7.34
CA TYR A 94 -17.40 -21.85 -6.41
C TYR A 94 -16.56 -20.67 -5.89
N GLU A 95 -16.16 -19.77 -6.79
CA GLU A 95 -15.45 -18.54 -6.45
C GLU A 95 -16.32 -17.62 -5.56
N TYR A 96 -17.62 -17.53 -5.84
CA TYR A 96 -18.56 -16.80 -4.98
C TYR A 96 -18.62 -17.37 -3.56
N ASP A 97 -18.80 -18.69 -3.42
CA ASP A 97 -18.92 -19.33 -2.10
C ASP A 97 -17.64 -19.19 -1.26
N ASP A 98 -16.49 -19.24 -1.92
CA ASP A 98 -15.18 -18.96 -1.33
C ASP A 98 -15.07 -17.50 -0.85
N LEU A 99 -15.27 -16.52 -1.75
CA LEU A 99 -15.18 -15.09 -1.43
C LEU A 99 -16.16 -14.69 -0.32
N ILE A 100 -17.38 -15.24 -0.30
CA ILE A 100 -18.36 -14.98 0.76
C ILE A 100 -17.91 -15.58 2.10
N SER A 101 -17.30 -16.76 2.11
CA SER A 101 -16.78 -17.38 3.33
C SER A 101 -15.63 -16.54 3.90
N LEU A 102 -14.71 -16.09 3.05
CA LEU A 102 -13.64 -15.19 3.43
C LEU A 102 -14.18 -13.83 3.92
N TYR A 103 -15.20 -13.27 3.25
CA TYR A 103 -15.85 -12.02 3.63
C TYR A 103 -16.49 -12.10 5.02
N LYS A 104 -17.09 -13.23 5.41
CA LYS A 104 -17.65 -13.42 6.76
C LYS A 104 -16.57 -13.30 7.85
N ILE A 105 -15.37 -13.85 7.62
CA ILE A 105 -14.25 -13.68 8.54
C ILE A 105 -13.77 -12.24 8.52
N PHE A 106 -13.51 -11.68 7.33
CA PHE A 106 -13.05 -10.31 7.18
C PHE A 106 -13.97 -9.30 7.87
N SER A 107 -15.29 -9.42 7.70
CA SER A 107 -16.28 -8.53 8.33
C SER A 107 -16.29 -8.68 9.86
N LYS A 108 -16.21 -9.92 10.38
CA LYS A 108 -16.11 -10.21 11.82
C LYS A 108 -14.83 -9.66 12.44
N CYS A 109 -13.70 -9.73 11.73
CA CYS A 109 -12.39 -9.32 12.24
C CYS A 109 -11.87 -8.02 11.62
N ASN A 110 -12.69 -7.22 10.94
CA ASN A 110 -12.24 -6.10 10.11
C ASN A 110 -11.36 -5.12 10.90
N ARG A 111 -11.76 -4.78 12.13
CA ARG A 111 -11.00 -3.88 12.99
C ARG A 111 -9.63 -4.46 13.37
N GLN A 112 -9.57 -5.75 13.71
CA GLN A 112 -8.30 -6.44 14.00
C GLN A 112 -7.43 -6.51 12.75
N TYR A 113 -8.03 -6.80 11.60
CA TYR A 113 -7.35 -6.90 10.31
C TYR A 113 -6.74 -5.57 9.89
N ILE A 114 -7.50 -4.47 9.94
CA ILE A 114 -6.98 -3.13 9.66
C ILE A 114 -5.86 -2.77 10.62
N LYS A 115 -6.04 -3.07 11.91
CA LYS A 115 -5.01 -2.83 12.93
C LYS A 115 -3.74 -3.64 12.67
N SER A 116 -3.85 -4.85 12.12
CA SER A 116 -2.71 -5.72 11.84
C SER A 116 -2.06 -5.49 10.48
N ILE A 117 -2.82 -5.31 9.40
CA ILE A 117 -2.27 -5.21 8.05
C ILE A 117 -1.95 -3.76 7.68
N LEU A 118 -2.94 -2.87 7.75
CA LEU A 118 -2.77 -1.47 7.33
C LEU A 118 -1.69 -0.73 8.13
N LEU A 119 -1.59 -1.03 9.43
CA LEU A 119 -0.58 -0.42 10.30
C LEU A 119 0.80 -1.07 10.19
N ASN A 120 0.88 -2.39 9.96
CA ASN A 120 2.16 -3.11 10.05
C ASN A 120 2.81 -3.44 8.72
N GLU A 121 2.14 -3.52 7.57
CA GLU A 121 2.84 -3.85 6.32
C GLU A 121 4.06 -2.94 6.10
N ASN A 122 4.03 -1.72 6.62
CA ASN A 122 5.01 -0.69 6.34
C ASN A 122 5.88 -0.20 7.51
N TYR A 123 5.47 -0.32 8.78
CA TYR A 123 6.31 0.01 9.96
C TYR A 123 6.12 -0.99 11.10
N CYS A 124 7.20 -1.61 11.57
CA CYS A 124 7.08 -2.67 12.59
C CYS A 124 8.21 -2.66 13.61
N LYS A 125 8.74 -1.50 13.97
CA LYS A 125 9.49 -1.41 15.24
C LYS A 125 8.57 -0.74 16.24
N HIS A 126 7.59 -1.49 16.73
CA HIS A 126 6.78 -0.97 17.82
C HIS A 126 7.63 -0.99 19.08
N ARG A 127 7.56 0.09 19.84
CA ARG A 127 8.31 0.21 21.10
C ARG A 127 7.56 -0.42 22.27
N ASP A 128 6.26 -0.59 22.12
CA ASP A 128 5.37 -1.10 23.16
C ASP A 128 5.15 -2.61 23.01
N LYS A 129 5.67 -3.39 23.98
CA LYS A 129 5.53 -4.85 24.03
C LYS A 129 4.07 -5.31 24.12
N LYS A 130 3.19 -4.56 24.80
CA LYS A 130 1.76 -4.89 24.90
C LYS A 130 1.07 -4.73 23.55
N TYR A 131 1.46 -3.69 22.80
CA TYR A 131 0.97 -3.48 21.44
C TYR A 131 1.44 -4.60 20.51
N ILE A 132 2.72 -4.97 20.56
CA ILE A 132 3.28 -6.11 19.80
C ILE A 132 2.48 -7.39 20.07
N LYS A 133 2.25 -7.72 21.35
CA LYS A 133 1.47 -8.91 21.73
C LYS A 133 0.03 -8.87 21.21
N THR A 134 -0.59 -7.69 21.21
CA THR A 134 -1.95 -7.52 20.67
C THR A 134 -2.00 -7.81 19.17
N ILE A 135 -1.05 -7.27 18.42
CA ILE A 135 -0.95 -7.50 16.98
C ILE A 135 -0.65 -8.97 16.67
N TYR A 136 0.29 -9.58 17.40
CA TYR A 136 0.61 -10.99 17.27
C TYR A 136 -0.64 -11.86 17.44
N ASN A 137 -1.42 -11.62 18.51
CA ASN A 137 -2.66 -12.35 18.76
C ASN A 137 -3.72 -12.12 17.67
N ASN A 138 -3.79 -10.90 17.11
CA ASN A 138 -4.70 -10.62 15.99
C ASN A 138 -4.32 -11.44 14.76
N TYR A 139 -3.03 -11.49 14.37
CA TYR A 139 -2.58 -12.32 13.26
C TYR A 139 -2.92 -13.80 13.49
N ALA A 140 -2.55 -14.34 14.66
CA ALA A 140 -2.82 -15.74 15.00
C ALA A 140 -4.32 -16.07 14.95
N LYS A 141 -5.18 -15.19 15.49
CA LYS A 141 -6.64 -15.40 15.50
C LYS A 141 -7.23 -15.39 14.10
N ILE A 142 -6.86 -14.40 13.27
CA ILE A 142 -7.39 -14.29 11.90
C ILE A 142 -6.93 -15.50 11.06
N SER A 143 -5.64 -15.87 11.14
CA SER A 143 -5.12 -17.06 10.46
C SER A 143 -5.84 -18.33 10.89
N SER A 144 -6.09 -18.51 12.19
CA SER A 144 -6.84 -19.66 12.72
C SER A 144 -8.27 -19.72 12.19
N ASP A 145 -8.97 -18.57 12.14
CA ASP A 145 -10.35 -18.51 11.69
C ASP A 145 -10.48 -18.84 10.19
N ILE A 146 -9.50 -18.43 9.35
CA ILE A 146 -9.47 -18.79 7.92
C ILE A 146 -9.14 -20.29 7.75
N LEU A 147 -8.19 -20.82 8.51
CA LEU A 147 -7.85 -22.26 8.48
C LEU A 147 -9.04 -23.14 8.89
N GLU A 148 -9.89 -22.66 9.80
CA GLU A 148 -11.08 -23.39 10.22
C GLU A 148 -12.08 -23.58 9.08
N ILE A 149 -12.23 -22.60 8.19
CA ILE A 149 -13.04 -22.75 6.96
C ILE A 149 -12.53 -23.92 6.13
N LEU A 150 -11.22 -23.93 5.83
CA LEU A 150 -10.62 -24.99 5.01
C LEU A 150 -10.75 -26.37 5.67
N LYS A 151 -10.58 -26.45 6.99
CA LYS A 151 -10.76 -27.69 7.76
C LYS A 151 -12.19 -28.22 7.70
N GLN A 152 -13.19 -27.34 7.84
CA GLN A 152 -14.60 -27.74 7.78
C GLN A 152 -15.01 -28.28 6.41
N GLN A 153 -14.33 -27.84 5.36
CA GLN A 153 -14.52 -28.33 3.99
C GLN A 153 -13.62 -29.53 3.66
N GLU A 154 -12.82 -30.01 4.62
CA GLU A 154 -11.84 -31.09 4.42
C GLU A 154 -10.80 -30.80 3.31
N LEU A 155 -10.47 -29.52 3.10
CA LEU A 155 -9.57 -29.07 2.04
C LEU A 155 -8.12 -28.93 2.54
N PRO A 156 -7.16 -29.69 1.98
CA PRO A 156 -5.74 -29.50 2.30
C PRO A 156 -5.19 -28.20 1.71
N LEU A 157 -4.16 -27.63 2.35
CA LEU A 157 -3.46 -26.45 1.83
C LEU A 157 -2.60 -26.75 0.58
N TRP A 158 -2.22 -28.02 0.38
CA TRP A 158 -1.28 -28.49 -0.66
C TRP A 158 -1.94 -29.46 -1.65
N ASP A 159 -3.27 -29.42 -1.80
CA ASP A 159 -3.96 -30.28 -2.77
C ASP A 159 -3.89 -29.67 -4.18
N ASP A 160 -3.31 -30.41 -5.13
CA ASP A 160 -3.07 -29.98 -6.53
C ASP A 160 -4.27 -30.27 -7.46
N LYS A 161 -5.48 -30.46 -6.91
CA LYS A 161 -6.65 -30.75 -7.76
C LYS A 161 -6.98 -29.54 -8.63
N ASP A 162 -7.08 -29.78 -9.94
CA ASP A 162 -7.31 -28.74 -10.96
C ASP A 162 -8.57 -27.88 -10.72
N ASN A 163 -9.56 -28.40 -9.98
CA ASN A 163 -10.77 -27.69 -9.55
C ASN A 163 -10.75 -27.42 -8.04
N ASP A 164 -9.77 -26.65 -7.58
CA ASP A 164 -9.62 -26.34 -6.17
C ASP A 164 -10.68 -25.34 -5.73
N ILE A 165 -11.66 -25.85 -5.00
CA ILE A 165 -12.67 -25.04 -4.34
C ILE A 165 -11.94 -24.32 -3.19
N TYR A 166 -12.21 -23.02 -2.98
CA TYR A 166 -11.61 -22.21 -1.89
C TYR A 166 -10.18 -21.67 -2.09
N ILE A 167 -9.77 -21.42 -3.34
CA ILE A 167 -8.44 -20.87 -3.66
C ILE A 167 -8.14 -19.49 -3.01
N HIS A 168 -9.13 -18.61 -2.85
CA HIS A 168 -8.97 -17.32 -2.17
C HIS A 168 -8.76 -17.50 -0.67
N CYS A 169 -9.43 -18.45 -0.03
CA CYS A 169 -9.14 -18.80 1.36
C CYS A 169 -7.73 -19.37 1.53
N LYS A 170 -7.26 -20.24 0.62
CA LYS A 170 -5.87 -20.73 0.63
C LYS A 170 -4.87 -19.59 0.46
N TYR A 171 -5.11 -18.70 -0.50
CA TYR A 171 -4.30 -17.49 -0.67
C TYR A 171 -4.29 -16.64 0.60
N ALA A 172 -5.45 -16.42 1.22
CA ALA A 172 -5.57 -15.62 2.43
C ALA A 172 -4.74 -16.18 3.59
N VAL A 173 -4.64 -17.52 3.73
CA VAL A 173 -3.72 -18.16 4.69
C VAL A 173 -2.27 -17.80 4.40
N VAL A 174 -1.83 -17.96 3.15
CA VAL A 174 -0.45 -17.63 2.73
C VAL A 174 -0.15 -16.15 2.94
N TYR A 175 -1.04 -15.27 2.50
CA TYR A 175 -0.93 -13.82 2.66
C TYR A 175 -0.80 -13.43 4.13
N MET A 176 -1.62 -14.05 4.99
CA MET A 176 -1.56 -13.81 6.43
C MET A 176 -0.27 -14.33 7.06
N PHE A 177 0.20 -15.53 6.72
CA PHE A 177 1.46 -16.07 7.23
C PHE A 177 2.68 -15.27 6.81
N TYR A 178 2.75 -14.85 5.53
CA TYR A 178 3.81 -13.98 5.05
C TYR A 178 3.85 -12.67 5.86
N ASN A 179 2.70 -11.99 6.01
CA ASN A 179 2.63 -10.74 6.76
C ASN A 179 2.94 -10.92 8.24
N PHE A 180 2.53 -12.05 8.83
CA PHE A 180 2.82 -12.37 10.22
C PHE A 180 4.32 -12.59 10.43
N ASN A 181 4.98 -13.37 9.58
CA ASN A 181 6.42 -13.57 9.64
C ASN A 181 7.18 -12.26 9.41
N LEU A 182 6.71 -11.40 8.50
CA LEU A 182 7.32 -10.08 8.27
C LEU A 182 7.22 -9.20 9.51
N PHE A 183 6.07 -9.22 10.19
CA PHE A 183 5.87 -8.56 11.47
C PHE A 183 6.81 -9.12 12.55
N CYS A 184 6.93 -10.44 12.66
CA CYS A 184 7.84 -11.09 13.61
C CYS A 184 9.29 -10.69 13.36
N LYS A 185 9.76 -10.78 12.10
CA LYS A 185 11.13 -10.41 11.70
C LYS A 185 11.50 -9.00 12.16
N LYS A 186 10.65 -8.03 11.83
CA LYS A 186 10.92 -6.62 12.12
C LYS A 186 10.87 -6.30 13.62
N ASN A 187 10.12 -7.07 14.41
CA ASN A 187 10.05 -6.96 15.89
C ASN A 187 10.98 -7.94 16.63
N LYS A 188 11.85 -8.68 15.93
CA LYS A 188 12.77 -9.67 16.52
C LYS A 188 12.05 -10.78 17.32
N LEU A 189 10.95 -11.29 16.77
CA LEU A 189 10.22 -12.45 17.27
C LEU A 189 10.46 -13.65 16.36
N ASP A 190 10.22 -14.85 16.89
CA ASP A 190 10.24 -16.07 16.09
C ASP A 190 9.12 -16.08 15.05
N TYR A 191 9.40 -16.71 13.90
CA TYR A 191 8.41 -16.86 12.83
C TYR A 191 7.27 -17.77 13.29
N TYR A 192 6.06 -17.41 12.89
CA TYR A 192 4.87 -18.18 13.23
C TYR A 192 4.77 -19.47 12.42
N MET A 193 5.16 -19.40 11.15
CA MET A 193 5.19 -20.53 10.21
C MET A 193 6.56 -20.60 9.54
N ASP A 194 7.06 -21.79 9.23
CA ASP A 194 8.30 -21.93 8.46
C ASP A 194 8.13 -21.36 7.04
N ASN A 195 9.12 -20.63 6.55
CA ASN A 195 9.04 -19.98 5.24
C ASN A 195 8.98 -21.00 4.09
N LYS A 196 9.61 -22.17 4.22
CA LYS A 196 9.54 -23.22 3.19
C LYS A 196 8.14 -23.80 3.12
N SER A 197 7.46 -23.95 4.26
CA SER A 197 6.05 -24.37 4.26
C SER A 197 5.15 -23.37 3.53
N ILE A 198 5.36 -22.06 3.72
CA ILE A 198 4.58 -21.03 3.00
C ILE A 198 4.89 -21.07 1.49
N ILE A 199 6.15 -21.22 1.11
CA ILE A 199 6.57 -21.36 -0.31
C ILE A 199 5.94 -22.60 -0.94
N ASN A 200 5.95 -23.73 -0.24
CA ASN A 200 5.37 -24.97 -0.73
C ASN A 200 3.87 -24.81 -1.03
N ILE A 201 3.12 -24.10 -0.17
CA ILE A 201 1.72 -23.76 -0.45
C ILE A 201 1.60 -22.88 -1.70
N CYS A 202 2.49 -21.90 -1.88
CA CYS A 202 2.47 -21.05 -3.08
C CYS A 202 2.64 -21.89 -4.36
N GLU A 203 3.64 -22.78 -4.38
CA GLU A 203 4.03 -23.59 -5.55
C GLU A 203 2.89 -24.52 -6.02
N HIS A 204 2.17 -25.14 -5.08
CA HIS A 204 1.05 -26.05 -5.37
C HIS A 204 -0.19 -25.31 -5.94
N ASN A 205 -0.37 -24.02 -5.63
CA ASN A 205 -1.59 -23.27 -5.94
C ASN A 205 -1.43 -22.26 -7.10
N ILE A 206 -0.32 -22.28 -7.85
CA ILE A 206 0.02 -21.27 -8.86
C ILE A 206 -1.02 -21.17 -9.99
N ASN A 207 -1.60 -22.30 -10.42
CA ASN A 207 -2.34 -22.36 -11.68
C ASN A 207 -3.65 -21.53 -11.69
N GLN A 208 -4.31 -21.37 -10.55
CA GLN A 208 -5.66 -20.79 -10.48
C GLN A 208 -5.65 -19.27 -10.23
N LEU A 209 -4.97 -18.78 -9.18
CA LEU A 209 -4.77 -17.34 -8.93
C LEU A 209 -3.57 -16.74 -9.67
N GLY A 210 -2.87 -17.56 -10.47
CA GLY A 210 -1.76 -17.12 -11.32
C GLY A 210 -0.66 -16.43 -10.54
N ASN A 211 -0.33 -15.21 -10.96
CA ASN A 211 0.81 -14.46 -10.43
C ASN A 211 0.65 -14.01 -8.98
N SER A 212 -0.54 -14.06 -8.38
CA SER A 212 -0.74 -13.63 -6.99
C SER A 212 0.12 -14.47 -6.02
N PHE A 213 0.15 -15.80 -6.17
CA PHE A 213 1.01 -16.67 -5.34
C PHE A 213 2.49 -16.44 -5.62
N LYS A 214 2.90 -16.39 -6.88
CA LYS A 214 4.29 -16.09 -7.29
C LYS A 214 4.81 -14.77 -6.70
N ILE A 215 3.96 -13.75 -6.62
CA ILE A 215 4.35 -12.46 -6.03
C ILE A 215 4.58 -12.61 -4.51
N ILE A 216 3.75 -13.36 -3.78
CA ILE A 216 4.02 -13.61 -2.35
C ILE A 216 5.30 -14.41 -2.19
N GLU A 217 5.50 -15.46 -2.98
CA GLU A 217 6.72 -16.26 -2.98
C GLU A 217 7.98 -15.40 -3.18
N ALA A 218 7.98 -14.55 -4.22
CA ALA A 218 9.06 -13.60 -4.45
C ALA A 218 9.25 -12.63 -3.27
N ARG A 219 8.16 -12.18 -2.64
CA ARG A 219 8.22 -11.33 -1.43
C ARG A 219 8.79 -12.06 -0.23
N ILE A 220 8.58 -13.37 -0.08
CA ILE A 220 9.20 -14.20 0.97
C ILE A 220 10.72 -14.24 0.75
N TYR A 221 11.16 -14.51 -0.49
CA TYR A 221 12.59 -14.49 -0.84
C TYR A 221 13.25 -13.12 -0.61
N ASP A 222 12.62 -12.02 -1.03
CA ASP A 222 13.18 -10.66 -0.84
C ASP A 222 13.19 -10.23 0.64
N ASN A 223 12.07 -10.39 1.35
CA ASN A 223 11.89 -9.76 2.65
C ASN A 223 12.18 -10.66 3.85
N LEU A 224 11.95 -11.97 3.74
CA LEU A 224 12.09 -12.90 4.87
C LEU A 224 13.40 -13.68 4.80
N ILE A 225 13.69 -14.29 3.64
CA ILE A 225 14.88 -15.12 3.41
C ILE A 225 16.11 -14.27 3.01
N GLU A 226 15.88 -13.08 2.44
CA GLU A 226 16.93 -12.15 1.98
C GLU A 226 17.77 -12.69 0.81
N GLN A 227 17.12 -13.36 -0.14
CA GLN A 227 17.69 -13.81 -1.41
C GLN A 227 17.06 -13.03 -2.59
N PRO A 228 17.47 -11.76 -2.79
CA PRO A 228 16.85 -10.88 -3.79
C PRO A 228 17.10 -11.32 -5.24
N GLU A 229 18.09 -12.17 -5.51
CA GLU A 229 18.33 -12.77 -6.83
C GLU A 229 17.16 -13.68 -7.24
N ILE A 230 16.77 -14.60 -6.34
CA ILE A 230 15.68 -15.55 -6.57
C ILE A 230 14.36 -14.78 -6.68
N ALA A 231 14.12 -13.85 -5.76
CA ALA A 231 12.94 -12.98 -5.83
C ALA A 231 12.84 -12.26 -7.19
N PHE A 232 13.95 -11.74 -7.70
CA PHE A 232 14.00 -11.07 -8.99
C PHE A 232 13.71 -12.01 -10.17
N GLN A 233 14.16 -13.27 -10.12
CA GLN A 233 13.82 -14.28 -11.12
C GLN A 233 12.32 -14.56 -11.15
N ILE A 234 11.72 -14.83 -9.99
CA ILE A 234 10.27 -15.06 -9.87
C ILE A 234 9.48 -13.83 -10.35
N TYR A 235 9.93 -12.62 -10.00
CA TYR A 235 9.32 -11.38 -10.51
C TYR A 235 9.41 -11.24 -12.03
N ASN A 236 10.43 -11.81 -12.69
CA ASN A 236 10.48 -11.80 -14.16
C ASN A 236 9.48 -12.78 -14.76
N GLU A 237 9.33 -13.96 -14.17
CA GLU A 237 8.39 -14.99 -14.64
C GLU A 237 6.92 -14.57 -14.55
N CYS A 238 6.58 -13.74 -13.55
CA CYS A 238 5.21 -13.28 -13.33
C CYS A 238 4.90 -11.92 -14.00
N CYS A 239 5.87 -11.28 -14.65
CA CYS A 239 5.71 -9.96 -15.29
C CYS A 239 5.12 -10.09 -16.71
N ASN A 240 3.82 -10.41 -16.82
CA ASN A 240 3.15 -10.73 -18.09
C ASN A 240 1.99 -9.75 -18.44
N ASN A 241 2.10 -8.46 -18.08
CA ASN A 241 1.17 -7.33 -18.34
C ASN A 241 0.01 -7.07 -17.35
N ILE A 242 -0.43 -8.03 -16.53
CA ILE A 242 -1.69 -7.89 -15.76
C ILE A 242 -1.49 -7.20 -14.39
N TYR A 243 -0.30 -7.27 -13.75
CA TYR A 243 -0.03 -6.72 -12.40
C TYR A 243 1.24 -5.87 -12.31
N ASP A 244 1.69 -5.40 -13.48
CA ASP A 244 3.07 -5.02 -13.70
C ASP A 244 3.53 -3.82 -12.85
N SER A 245 2.65 -2.92 -12.45
CA SER A 245 3.07 -1.73 -11.70
C SER A 245 3.80 -2.07 -10.40
N TYR A 246 3.30 -3.03 -9.63
CA TYR A 246 3.88 -3.36 -8.33
C TYR A 246 5.04 -4.34 -8.47
N VAL A 247 4.98 -5.27 -9.44
CA VAL A 247 6.12 -6.12 -9.78
C VAL A 247 7.32 -5.24 -10.20
N TYR A 248 7.08 -4.22 -11.03
CA TYR A 248 8.11 -3.24 -11.37
C TYR A 248 8.58 -2.42 -10.19
N LEU A 249 7.70 -2.05 -9.25
CA LEU A 249 8.13 -1.42 -8.00
C LEU A 249 9.11 -2.33 -7.24
N TYR A 250 8.78 -3.61 -7.04
CA TYR A 250 9.65 -4.53 -6.30
C TYR A 250 10.98 -4.76 -7.02
N LYS A 251 10.97 -4.94 -8.33
CA LYS A 251 12.19 -5.02 -9.17
C LYS A 251 13.05 -3.76 -9.03
N ALA A 252 12.43 -2.58 -9.04
CA ALA A 252 13.13 -1.31 -8.85
C ALA A 252 13.73 -1.18 -7.45
N GLU A 253 13.02 -1.61 -6.40
CA GLU A 253 13.51 -1.62 -5.02
C GLU A 253 14.72 -2.54 -4.88
N ILE A 254 14.69 -3.75 -5.46
CA ILE A 254 15.84 -4.67 -5.51
C ILE A 254 17.04 -4.03 -6.21
N MET A 255 16.86 -3.45 -7.40
CA MET A 255 17.93 -2.78 -8.14
C MET A 255 18.50 -1.58 -7.38
N SER A 256 17.63 -0.81 -6.71
CA SER A 256 18.05 0.31 -5.87
C SER A 256 18.85 -0.13 -4.65
N LYS A 257 18.49 -1.25 -4.00
CA LYS A 257 19.26 -1.85 -2.88
C LYS A 257 20.64 -2.31 -3.36
N LYS A 258 20.73 -2.86 -4.58
CA LYS A 258 22.00 -3.22 -5.25
C LYS A 258 22.76 -2.04 -5.85
N ASN A 259 22.38 -0.79 -5.53
CA ASN A 259 22.96 0.44 -6.05
C ASN A 259 22.98 0.57 -7.59
N SER A 260 22.15 -0.22 -8.29
CA SER A 260 21.96 -0.16 -9.74
C SER A 260 20.92 0.89 -10.10
N ILE A 261 21.26 2.17 -9.88
CA ILE A 261 20.31 3.29 -9.90
C ILE A 261 19.61 3.46 -11.25
N ASP A 262 20.31 3.32 -12.38
CA ASP A 262 19.71 3.48 -13.70
C ASP A 262 18.65 2.40 -14.01
N ARG A 263 18.92 1.15 -13.63
CA ARG A 263 17.94 0.06 -13.75
C ARG A 263 16.74 0.27 -12.82
N ALA A 264 16.99 0.78 -11.62
CA ALA A 264 15.90 1.12 -10.70
C ALA A 264 15.00 2.22 -11.30
N ILE A 265 15.58 3.26 -11.90
CA ILE A 265 14.85 4.33 -12.60
C ILE A 265 13.98 3.75 -13.72
N ASP A 266 14.52 2.87 -14.57
CA ASP A 266 13.76 2.23 -15.65
C ASP A 266 12.53 1.48 -15.12
N TYR A 267 12.71 0.64 -14.09
CA TYR A 267 11.60 -0.08 -13.50
C TYR A 267 10.59 0.82 -12.76
N TYR A 268 11.04 1.85 -12.03
CA TYR A 268 10.10 2.81 -11.45
C TYR A 268 9.31 3.55 -12.52
N ASN A 269 9.94 3.96 -13.64
CA ASN A 269 9.26 4.58 -14.77
C ASN A 269 8.18 3.66 -15.34
N LYS A 270 8.46 2.37 -15.51
CA LYS A 270 7.46 1.37 -15.92
C LYS A 270 6.33 1.23 -14.90
N SER A 271 6.67 1.24 -13.61
CA SER A 271 5.69 1.20 -12.53
C SER A 271 4.70 2.37 -12.56
N ILE A 272 5.21 3.61 -12.69
CA ILE A 272 4.39 4.82 -12.72
C ILE A 272 3.69 5.04 -14.07
N TYR A 273 4.24 4.50 -15.16
CA TYR A 273 3.57 4.50 -16.44
C TYR A 273 2.26 3.72 -16.32
N ILE A 274 2.29 2.56 -15.68
CA ILE A 274 1.09 1.76 -15.43
C ILE A 274 0.26 2.37 -14.30
N ASN A 275 0.87 2.81 -13.20
CA ASN A 275 0.16 3.45 -12.09
C ASN A 275 0.59 4.91 -11.84
N PRO A 276 0.01 5.90 -12.57
CA PRO A 276 0.43 7.30 -12.45
C PRO A 276 0.18 7.93 -11.09
N GLN A 277 -0.69 7.34 -10.26
CA GLN A 277 -0.98 7.83 -8.91
C GLN A 277 -0.20 7.05 -7.83
N TYR A 278 0.71 6.14 -8.19
CA TYR A 278 1.45 5.32 -7.23
C TYR A 278 2.59 6.10 -6.57
N TYR A 279 2.23 6.96 -5.62
CA TYR A 279 3.15 7.87 -4.95
C TYR A 279 4.35 7.17 -4.28
N LYS A 280 4.22 5.89 -3.89
CA LYS A 280 5.35 5.07 -3.42
C LYS A 280 6.44 4.93 -4.48
N ALA A 281 6.07 4.54 -5.71
CA ALA A 281 7.00 4.42 -6.83
C ALA A 281 7.58 5.79 -7.21
N ILE A 282 6.74 6.82 -7.27
CA ILE A 282 7.15 8.20 -7.61
C ILE A 282 8.17 8.74 -6.60
N SER A 283 7.93 8.56 -5.29
CA SER A 283 8.85 9.02 -4.25
C SER A 283 10.21 8.30 -4.31
N LYS A 284 10.21 7.00 -4.63
CA LYS A 284 11.45 6.22 -4.79
C LYS A 284 12.21 6.60 -6.06
N LEU A 285 11.50 6.88 -7.15
CA LEU A 285 12.07 7.43 -8.38
C LEU A 285 12.75 8.78 -8.13
N ALA A 286 12.06 9.69 -7.42
CA ALA A 286 12.61 10.98 -7.02
C ALA A 286 13.91 10.82 -6.23
N PHE A 287 13.95 9.86 -5.30
CA PHE A 287 15.15 9.54 -4.55
C PHE A 287 16.30 9.00 -5.42
N CYS A 288 16.02 8.19 -6.44
CA CYS A 288 17.02 7.77 -7.42
C CYS A 288 17.61 8.96 -8.20
N TYR A 289 16.78 9.89 -8.66
CA TYR A 289 17.26 11.12 -9.32
C TYR A 289 18.05 12.02 -8.37
N LEU A 290 17.66 12.10 -7.09
CA LEU A 290 18.41 12.82 -6.07
C LEU A 290 19.81 12.21 -5.88
N LYS A 291 19.93 10.88 -5.85
CA LYS A 291 21.23 10.18 -5.82
C LYS A 291 22.10 10.48 -7.04
N LYS A 292 21.48 10.67 -8.20
CA LYS A 292 22.15 11.11 -9.44
C LYS A 292 22.41 12.62 -9.50
N GLN A 293 22.12 13.37 -8.43
CA GLN A 293 22.22 14.83 -8.39
C GLN A 293 21.39 15.55 -9.47
N SER A 294 20.39 14.86 -10.03
CA SER A 294 19.43 15.42 -10.99
C SER A 294 18.34 16.17 -10.24
N PHE A 295 18.72 17.27 -9.59
CA PHE A 295 17.91 17.95 -8.58
C PHE A 295 16.56 18.43 -9.09
N PHE A 296 16.51 19.07 -10.27
CA PHE A 296 15.26 19.55 -10.86
C PHE A 296 14.26 18.41 -11.12
N VAL A 297 14.73 17.27 -11.63
CA VAL A 297 13.89 16.10 -11.89
C VAL A 297 13.40 15.48 -10.59
N ALA A 298 14.27 15.33 -9.59
CA ALA A 298 13.91 14.84 -8.28
C ALA A 298 12.85 15.74 -7.61
N TYR A 299 13.04 17.05 -7.66
CA TYR A 299 12.13 18.05 -7.11
C TYR A 299 10.73 17.92 -7.70
N ASN A 300 10.63 17.82 -9.03
CA ASN A 300 9.34 17.66 -9.71
C ASN A 300 8.60 16.39 -9.27
N TYR A 301 9.30 15.25 -9.15
CA TYR A 301 8.66 14.02 -8.68
C TYR A 301 8.25 14.08 -7.19
N TYR A 302 9.06 14.69 -6.33
CA TYR A 302 8.65 14.92 -4.93
C TYR A 302 7.44 15.85 -4.83
N ASN A 303 7.39 16.90 -5.65
CA ASN A 303 6.23 17.79 -5.71
C ASN A 303 4.97 17.04 -6.17
N THR A 304 5.08 16.13 -7.14
CA THR A 304 3.97 15.25 -7.56
C THR A 304 3.45 14.39 -6.41
N VAL A 305 4.33 13.84 -5.55
CA VAL A 305 3.91 13.09 -4.35
C VAL A 305 3.09 13.98 -3.40
N ILE A 306 3.54 15.22 -3.17
CA ILE A 306 2.80 16.19 -2.35
C ILE A 306 1.43 16.49 -2.96
N ILE A 307 1.35 16.72 -4.27
CA ILE A 307 0.08 17.02 -4.97
C ILE A 307 -0.91 15.85 -4.82
N ILE A 308 -0.47 14.61 -5.05
CA ILE A 308 -1.32 13.42 -4.92
C ILE A 308 -1.90 13.33 -3.50
N LEU A 309 -1.06 13.53 -2.48
CA LEU A 309 -1.46 13.34 -1.10
C LEU A 309 -2.15 14.57 -0.48
N LYS A 310 -2.02 15.76 -1.08
CA LYS A 310 -2.65 17.00 -0.60
C LYS A 310 -4.18 16.93 -0.60
N ASN A 311 -4.79 16.25 -1.58
CA ASN A 311 -6.25 16.07 -1.61
C ASN A 311 -6.74 15.16 -0.47
N LYS A 312 -5.98 14.09 -0.15
CA LYS A 312 -6.24 13.28 1.04
C LYS A 312 -6.08 14.09 2.33
N ALA A 313 -5.09 15.00 2.38
CA ALA A 313 -4.85 15.88 3.53
C ALA A 313 -6.03 16.80 3.84
N LYS A 314 -6.60 17.45 2.81
CA LYS A 314 -7.77 18.33 2.96
C LYS A 314 -9.00 17.63 3.55
N SER A 315 -9.09 16.31 3.40
CA SER A 315 -10.23 15.49 3.82
C SER A 315 -9.99 14.78 5.16
N ASP A 316 -8.93 15.15 5.91
CA ASP A 316 -8.47 14.46 7.13
C ASP A 316 -8.23 12.94 6.93
N ASN A 317 -7.82 12.56 5.71
CA ASN A 317 -7.75 11.18 5.24
C ASN A 317 -6.34 10.60 5.14
N LEU A 318 -5.35 11.28 5.72
CA LEU A 318 -3.97 10.80 5.75
C LEU A 318 -3.79 9.66 6.76
N ASN A 319 -3.23 8.55 6.28
CA ASN A 319 -2.72 7.47 7.11
C ASN A 319 -1.22 7.69 7.45
N ILE A 320 -0.61 6.78 8.21
CA ILE A 320 0.82 6.87 8.58
C ILE A 320 1.75 7.01 7.36
N MET A 321 1.48 6.23 6.29
CA MET A 321 2.29 6.26 5.08
C MET A 321 2.21 7.61 4.40
N ASP A 322 1.00 8.15 4.28
CA ASP A 322 0.80 9.42 3.59
C ASP A 322 1.57 10.55 4.31
N TYR A 323 1.53 10.56 5.65
CA TYR A 323 2.35 11.47 6.46
C TYR A 323 3.85 11.33 6.18
N HIS A 324 4.37 10.09 6.21
CA HIS A 324 5.79 9.88 5.95
C HIS A 324 6.18 10.28 4.53
N TYR A 325 5.39 9.95 3.51
CA TYR A 325 5.73 10.29 2.12
C TYR A 325 5.65 11.79 1.85
N ILE A 326 4.65 12.49 2.37
CA ILE A 326 4.59 13.97 2.28
C ILE A 326 5.82 14.56 2.98
N TYR A 327 6.07 14.15 4.23
CA TYR A 327 7.15 14.73 5.03
C TYR A 327 8.52 14.45 4.41
N ASN A 328 8.78 13.21 3.97
CA ASN A 328 10.02 12.84 3.30
C ASN A 328 10.19 13.59 1.96
N ALA A 329 9.11 13.82 1.20
CA ALA A 329 9.16 14.66 0.01
C ALA A 329 9.58 16.10 0.36
N CYS A 330 8.94 16.71 1.36
CA CYS A 330 9.30 18.06 1.83
C CYS A 330 10.76 18.13 2.25
N ILE A 331 11.22 17.18 3.06
CA ILE A 331 12.61 17.08 3.53
C ILE A 331 13.59 17.02 2.36
N ASN A 332 13.36 16.17 1.36
CA ASN A 332 14.28 16.09 0.23
C ASN A 332 14.24 17.35 -0.65
N MET A 333 13.07 17.97 -0.83
CA MET A 333 12.93 19.24 -1.53
C MET A 333 13.62 20.40 -0.80
N ILE A 334 13.55 20.46 0.54
CA ILE A 334 14.28 21.44 1.36
C ILE A 334 15.80 21.31 1.12
N LYS A 335 16.32 20.07 1.11
CA LYS A 335 17.75 19.84 0.83
C LYS A 335 18.14 20.33 -0.57
N ILE A 336 17.30 20.03 -1.57
CA ILE A 336 17.52 20.49 -2.93
C ILE A 336 17.53 22.03 -2.99
N ASP A 337 16.54 22.68 -2.39
CA ASP A 337 16.45 24.14 -2.39
C ASP A 337 17.63 24.81 -1.68
N ILE A 338 18.12 24.22 -0.60
CA ILE A 338 19.34 24.70 0.08
C ILE A 338 20.56 24.58 -0.84
N ILE A 339 20.72 23.45 -1.55
CA ILE A 339 21.83 23.25 -2.50
C ILE A 339 21.77 24.26 -3.65
N LEU A 340 20.56 24.64 -4.08
CA LEU A 340 20.32 25.56 -5.19
C LEU A 340 20.16 27.03 -4.74
N ASP A 341 20.49 27.35 -3.49
CA ASP A 341 20.34 28.69 -2.88
C ASP A 341 18.90 29.27 -2.91
N ASN A 342 17.88 28.43 -3.07
CA ASN A 342 16.45 28.77 -3.06
C ASN A 342 15.89 28.86 -1.63
N TYR A 343 16.54 29.65 -0.77
CA TYR A 343 16.25 29.70 0.67
C TYR A 343 14.80 30.07 1.03
N ARG A 344 14.13 30.88 0.22
CA ARG A 344 12.73 31.25 0.43
C ARG A 344 11.81 30.04 0.24
N SER A 345 12.00 29.30 -0.86
CA SER A 345 11.26 28.06 -1.13
C SER A 345 11.54 27.00 -0.06
N ALA A 346 12.80 26.87 0.37
CA ALA A 346 13.16 25.97 1.46
C ALA A 346 12.41 26.31 2.77
N LEU A 347 12.28 27.59 3.10
CA LEU A 347 11.55 28.03 4.30
C LEU A 347 10.04 27.77 4.18
N GLU A 348 9.45 28.00 3.01
CA GLU A 348 8.04 27.67 2.72
C GLU A 348 7.78 26.17 2.90
N LEU A 349 8.68 25.32 2.40
CA LEU A 349 8.61 23.87 2.59
C LEU A 349 8.82 23.43 4.04
N CYS A 350 9.74 24.08 4.78
CA CYS A 350 9.90 23.85 6.22
C CYS A 350 8.59 24.15 6.96
N THR A 351 7.95 25.27 6.63
CA THR A 351 6.68 25.69 7.24
C THR A 351 5.58 24.68 6.93
N TYR A 352 5.47 24.23 5.68
CA TYR A 352 4.51 23.20 5.29
C TYR A 352 4.78 21.86 5.98
N ALA A 353 6.04 21.42 6.08
CA ALA A 353 6.41 20.20 6.80
C ALA A 353 6.07 20.29 8.30
N LEU A 354 6.23 21.47 8.91
CA LEU A 354 5.83 21.75 10.29
C LEU A 354 4.31 21.67 10.48
N GLU A 355 3.52 22.19 9.53
CA GLU A 355 2.05 22.06 9.54
C GLU A 355 1.62 20.61 9.47
N ILE A 356 2.21 19.83 8.56
CA ILE A 356 1.97 18.39 8.41
C ILE A 356 2.36 17.65 9.69
N TYR A 357 3.49 17.99 10.31
CA TYR A 357 3.86 17.42 11.60
C TYR A 357 2.83 17.73 12.69
N LYS A 358 2.41 18.99 12.82
CA LYS A 358 1.41 19.41 13.82
C LYS A 358 0.05 18.74 13.58
N SER A 359 -0.34 18.49 12.34
CA SER A 359 -1.62 17.87 12.01
C SER A 359 -1.71 16.39 12.42
N ILE A 360 -0.58 15.70 12.66
CA ILE A 360 -0.56 14.31 13.18
C ILE A 360 -1.36 14.20 14.49
N ASN A 361 -1.22 15.18 15.38
CA ASN A 361 -1.93 15.19 16.67
C ASN A 361 -3.45 15.38 16.50
N ARG A 362 -3.87 16.02 15.40
CA ARG A 362 -5.28 16.22 15.06
C ARG A 362 -5.82 15.14 14.13
N ASN A 363 -4.98 14.19 13.69
CA ASN A 363 -5.39 13.13 12.78
C ASN A 363 -6.55 12.32 13.38
N LYS A 364 -7.62 12.18 12.60
CA LYS A 364 -8.83 11.40 12.92
C LYS A 364 -8.99 10.16 12.04
N PHE A 365 -8.08 9.92 11.08
CA PHE A 365 -8.20 8.81 10.12
C PHE A 365 -8.46 7.47 10.81
N TYR A 366 -7.66 7.11 11.82
CA TYR A 366 -7.79 5.83 12.52
C TYR A 366 -9.01 5.74 13.45
N SER A 367 -9.56 6.88 13.87
CA SER A 367 -10.81 6.90 14.66
C SER A 367 -12.01 6.40 13.85
N LYS A 368 -11.98 6.56 12.50
CA LYS A 368 -13.00 6.03 11.59
C LYS A 368 -13.09 4.49 11.66
N PHE A 369 -11.99 3.84 12.02
CA PHE A 369 -11.90 2.39 12.19
C PHE A 369 -11.99 1.95 13.67
N LYS A 370 -12.35 2.88 14.57
CA LYS A 370 -12.33 2.67 16.03
C LYS A 370 -10.95 2.25 16.54
N ILE A 371 -9.85 2.57 15.87
CA ILE A 371 -8.50 2.23 16.33
C ILE A 371 -7.98 3.33 17.24
N ASP A 372 -7.31 2.97 18.34
CA ASP A 372 -6.68 3.94 19.24
C ASP A 372 -5.59 4.71 18.49
N CYS A 373 -5.80 6.02 18.35
CA CYS A 373 -4.88 6.92 17.67
C CYS A 373 -3.59 7.20 18.47
N ALA A 374 -3.56 6.95 19.78
CA ALA A 374 -2.42 7.33 20.63
C ALA A 374 -1.14 6.56 20.25
N HIS A 375 -1.24 5.24 20.08
CA HIS A 375 -0.12 4.41 19.63
C HIS A 375 0.27 4.75 18.19
N VAL A 376 -0.71 4.93 17.32
CA VAL A 376 -0.48 5.27 15.91
C VAL A 376 0.28 6.58 15.76
N ARG A 377 -0.10 7.64 16.51
CA ARG A 377 0.60 8.94 16.46
C ARG A 377 2.07 8.82 16.84
N LYS A 378 2.39 8.04 17.89
CA LYS A 378 3.78 7.79 18.29
C LYS A 378 4.58 7.10 17.18
N ASP A 379 3.94 6.15 16.49
CA ASP A 379 4.57 5.45 15.36
C ASP A 379 4.78 6.39 14.15
N ILE A 380 3.81 7.27 13.82
CA ILE A 380 4.00 8.31 12.77
C ILE A 380 5.19 9.18 13.11
N ILE A 381 5.22 9.78 14.30
CA ILE A 381 6.27 10.71 14.73
C ILE A 381 7.64 10.03 14.69
N SER A 382 7.71 8.74 15.02
CA SER A 382 8.97 7.98 15.05
C SER A 382 9.68 7.83 13.72
N VAL A 383 8.96 7.92 12.61
CA VAL A 383 9.52 7.69 11.26
C VAL A 383 9.85 9.00 10.55
N LEU A 384 9.51 10.15 11.15
CA LEU A 384 9.79 11.47 10.58
C LEU A 384 11.17 11.95 11.00
N ASN A 385 11.90 12.55 10.05
CA ASN A 385 13.18 13.20 10.31
C ASN A 385 12.95 14.61 10.91
N ILE A 386 12.61 14.63 12.19
CA ILE A 386 12.25 15.87 12.92
C ILE A 386 13.49 16.74 13.13
N ASP A 387 14.65 16.13 13.41
CA ASP A 387 15.90 16.85 13.66
C ASP A 387 16.32 17.70 12.46
N MET A 388 16.18 17.17 11.24
CA MET A 388 16.53 17.92 10.04
C MET A 388 15.57 19.10 9.80
N LEU A 389 14.27 18.90 10.02
CA LEU A 389 13.29 19.98 9.90
C LEU A 389 13.57 21.07 10.94
N LYS A 390 13.84 20.68 12.18
CA LYS A 390 14.21 21.59 13.26
C LYS A 390 15.44 22.42 12.88
N LYS A 391 16.50 21.76 12.43
CA LYS A 391 17.76 22.42 12.03
C LYS A 391 17.51 23.49 10.96
N HIS A 392 16.99 23.11 9.80
CA HIS A 392 16.83 24.04 8.70
C HIS A 392 15.73 25.07 8.93
N GLY A 393 14.67 24.69 9.65
CA GLY A 393 13.62 25.62 10.07
C GLY A 393 14.18 26.76 10.93
N ILE A 394 15.03 26.46 11.91
CA ILE A 394 15.70 27.46 12.76
C ILE A 394 16.67 28.32 11.93
N GLU A 395 17.55 27.70 11.15
CA GLU A 395 18.55 28.39 10.32
C GLU A 395 17.90 29.39 9.36
N LEU A 396 16.89 28.94 8.61
CA LEU A 396 16.20 29.76 7.61
C LEU A 396 15.32 30.83 8.27
N SER A 397 14.57 30.49 9.32
CA SER A 397 13.74 31.49 10.03
C SER A 397 14.60 32.61 10.61
N THR A 398 15.77 32.28 11.16
CA THR A 398 16.72 33.27 11.69
C THR A 398 17.27 34.16 10.58
N LYS A 399 17.64 33.58 9.43
CA LYS A 399 18.11 34.33 8.25
C LYS A 399 17.11 35.38 7.77
N TYR A 400 15.82 35.12 7.89
CA TYR A 400 14.75 36.04 7.50
C TYR A 400 14.17 36.88 8.65
N GLY A 401 14.73 36.81 9.86
CA GLY A 401 14.25 37.57 11.02
C GLY A 401 12.88 37.13 11.57
N LEU A 402 12.46 35.90 11.29
CA LEU A 402 11.17 35.34 11.71
C LEU A 402 11.27 34.66 13.07
N PHE A 403 11.41 35.45 14.13
CA PHE A 403 11.67 34.94 15.49
C PHE A 403 10.57 34.02 16.04
N ASP A 404 9.30 34.31 15.75
CA ASP A 404 8.19 33.45 16.22
C ASP A 404 8.21 32.08 15.55
N LEU A 405 8.51 32.03 14.25
CA LEU A 405 8.65 30.78 13.50
C LEU A 405 9.88 29.98 14.00
N CYS A 406 10.98 30.66 14.32
CA CYS A 406 12.16 30.04 14.94
C CYS A 406 11.82 29.39 16.29
N LYS A 407 11.01 30.06 17.13
CA LYS A 407 10.49 29.48 18.38
C LYS A 407 9.61 28.26 18.12
N GLU A 408 8.80 28.25 17.07
CA GLU A 408 7.99 27.08 16.73
C GLU A 408 8.85 25.86 16.36
N PHE A 409 9.86 26.04 15.49
CA PHE A 409 10.78 24.97 15.13
C PHE A 409 11.61 24.49 16.33
N SER A 410 11.94 25.37 17.26
CA SER A 410 12.68 25.01 18.48
C SER A 410 11.92 24.04 19.40
N LYS A 411 10.58 24.01 19.30
CA LYS A 411 9.69 23.11 20.08
C LYS A 411 9.52 21.71 19.47
N LEU A 412 9.98 21.49 18.23
CA LEU A 412 10.13 20.15 17.67
C LEU A 412 11.17 19.37 18.47
#